data_AF-A0A528IRW9-F1
#
_entry.id   AF-A0A528IRW9-F1
#
_cell.length_a   1.000
_cell.length_b   1.000
_cell.length_c   1.000
_cell.angle_alpha   90.00
_cell.angle_beta   90.00
_cell.angle_gamma   90.00
#
_symmetry.space_group_name_H-M   'P 1'
#
loop_
_entity.id
_entity.type
_entity.pdbx_description
1 polymer ?
#
loop_
_entity_poly.entity_id
_entity_poly.type
_entity_poly.pdbx_seq_one_letter_code
_entity_poly.pdbx_strand_id
1 'polypeptide(L)'
;INGFRPGKVPVQHLRKVYGKSFMAEVVNEILNDSTRSIITGRGEKAAMQPEVIMTEDEKEAEKILAGGADFEFRLNYEIIPPIEIKDFSDIKVTRQVFDVPDSEIDEQVQRVAESARTYEP
;
A
#
# COMPACT_ATOMS: atom_id res chain seq x y z
N ILE A 1 22.11 -33.24 -2.58
CA ILE A 1 23.16 -33.06 -3.61
C ILE A 1 23.84 -34.40 -3.81
N ASN A 2 23.75 -34.94 -5.02
CA ASN A 2 24.27 -36.27 -5.33
C ASN A 2 25.79 -36.28 -5.15
N GLY A 3 26.33 -37.28 -4.44
CA GLY A 3 27.77 -37.44 -4.24
C GLY A 3 28.34 -36.95 -2.90
N PHE A 4 27.55 -36.33 -2.03
CA PHE A 4 28.00 -35.89 -0.69
C PHE A 4 27.20 -36.52 0.43
N ARG A 5 27.89 -36.85 1.54
CA ARG A 5 27.22 -37.24 2.80
C ARG A 5 26.34 -36.08 3.29
N PRO A 6 25.10 -36.32 3.73
CA PRO A 6 24.23 -35.28 4.29
C PRO A 6 24.96 -34.42 5.33
N GLY A 7 24.93 -33.10 5.14
CA GLY A 7 25.61 -32.12 6.01
C GLY A 7 27.11 -31.88 5.74
N LYS A 8 27.73 -32.58 4.78
CA LYS A 8 29.17 -32.44 4.45
C LYS A 8 29.42 -31.94 3.02
N VAL A 9 28.50 -31.15 2.48
CA VAL A 9 28.69 -30.49 1.19
C VAL A 9 29.57 -29.23 1.39
N PRO A 10 30.66 -29.05 0.62
CA PRO A 10 31.44 -27.83 0.66
C PRO A 10 30.63 -26.60 0.25
N VAL A 11 30.80 -25.50 0.99
CA VAL A 11 30.10 -24.22 0.74
C VAL A 11 30.36 -23.71 -0.68
N GLN A 12 31.56 -23.93 -1.22
CA GLN A 12 31.91 -23.55 -2.58
C GLN A 12 31.06 -24.27 -3.65
N HIS A 13 30.74 -25.55 -3.43
CA HIS A 13 29.90 -26.32 -4.34
C HIS A 13 28.44 -25.86 -4.27
N LEU A 14 27.94 -25.56 -3.06
CA LEU A 14 26.63 -24.96 -2.86
C LEU A 14 26.50 -23.61 -3.58
N ARG A 15 27.50 -22.73 -3.42
CA ARG A 15 27.53 -21.42 -4.09
C ARG A 15 27.55 -21.56 -5.61
N LYS A 16 28.25 -22.55 -6.16
CA LYS A 16 28.29 -22.78 -7.61
C LYS A 16 26.93 -23.21 -8.18
N VAL A 17 26.19 -24.06 -7.46
CA VAL A 17 24.94 -24.65 -7.94
C VAL A 17 23.72 -23.75 -7.65
N TYR A 18 23.69 -23.11 -6.47
CA TYR A 18 22.53 -22.35 -5.98
C TYR A 18 22.83 -20.88 -5.67
N GLY A 19 24.07 -20.42 -5.81
CA GLY A 19 24.46 -19.06 -5.39
C GLY A 19 23.72 -17.97 -6.15
N LYS A 20 23.59 -18.08 -7.48
CA LYS A 20 22.88 -17.08 -8.29
C LYS A 20 21.39 -16.97 -7.94
N SER A 21 20.71 -18.12 -7.78
CA SER A 21 19.28 -18.14 -7.44
C SER A 21 19.03 -17.63 -6.02
N PHE A 22 19.89 -18.00 -5.08
CA PHE A 22 19.82 -17.52 -3.70
C PHE A 22 20.10 -16.02 -3.62
N MET A 23 21.07 -15.52 -4.39
CA MET A 23 21.36 -14.08 -4.43
C MET A 23 20.19 -13.28 -5.00
N ALA A 24 19.50 -13.78 -6.02
CA ALA A 24 18.29 -13.14 -6.55
C ALA A 24 17.17 -13.05 -5.50
N GLU A 25 17.01 -14.08 -4.67
CA GLU A 25 16.05 -14.07 -3.55
C GLU A 25 16.45 -13.04 -2.49
N VAL A 26 17.72 -13.03 -2.08
CA VAL A 26 18.25 -12.07 -1.10
C VAL A 26 18.12 -10.62 -1.59
N VAL A 27 18.39 -10.35 -2.86
CA VAL A 27 18.20 -9.02 -3.45
C VAL A 27 16.74 -8.59 -3.34
N ASN A 28 15.80 -9.47 -3.69
CA ASN A 28 14.36 -9.17 -3.57
C ASN A 28 13.94 -8.92 -2.12
N GLU A 29 14.46 -9.70 -1.16
CA GLU A 29 14.21 -9.52 0.26
C GLU A 29 14.75 -8.16 0.73
N ILE A 30 16.00 -7.83 0.40
CA ILE A 30 16.63 -6.55 0.73
C ILE A 30 15.80 -5.38 0.21
N LEU A 31 15.29 -5.44 -1.02
CA LEU A 31 14.47 -4.36 -1.58
C LEU A 31 13.18 -4.13 -0.80
N ASN A 32 12.47 -5.20 -0.48
CA ASN A 32 11.19 -5.11 0.23
C ASN A 32 11.40 -4.58 1.65
N ASP A 33 12.39 -5.12 2.37
CA ASP A 33 12.67 -4.75 3.75
C ASP A 33 13.29 -3.36 3.87
N SER A 34 14.23 -3.02 2.98
CA SER A 34 14.88 -1.70 2.97
C SER A 34 13.86 -0.61 2.65
N THR A 35 13.00 -0.82 1.66
CA THR A 35 11.96 0.16 1.31
C THR A 35 11.04 0.45 2.49
N ARG A 36 10.56 -0.60 3.17
CA ARG A 36 9.68 -0.46 4.33
C ARG A 36 10.38 0.19 5.52
N SER A 37 11.60 -0.23 5.83
CA SER A 37 12.37 0.27 6.97
C SER A 37 12.82 1.72 6.79
N ILE A 38 13.20 2.13 5.58
CA ILE A 38 13.57 3.53 5.29
C ILE A 38 12.38 4.46 5.52
N ILE A 39 11.21 4.13 4.97
CA ILE A 39 10.00 4.96 5.10
C ILE A 39 9.56 5.03 6.57
N THR A 40 9.51 3.88 7.25
CA THR A 40 9.10 3.80 8.66
C THR A 40 10.10 4.50 9.58
N GLY A 41 11.40 4.32 9.35
CA GLY A 41 12.47 4.91 10.16
C GLY A 41 12.54 6.43 10.07
N ARG A 42 12.06 7.01 8.95
CA ARG A 42 11.92 8.47 8.78
C ARG A 42 10.58 9.01 9.30
N GLY A 43 9.65 8.15 9.69
CA GLY A 43 8.29 8.54 10.10
C GLY A 43 7.46 9.12 8.95
N GLU A 44 7.90 8.89 7.71
CA GLU A 44 7.26 9.43 6.51
C GLU A 44 6.12 8.52 6.08
N LYS A 45 5.11 9.11 5.44
CA LYS A 45 4.02 8.36 4.80
C LYS A 45 4.15 8.55 3.30
N ALA A 46 4.55 7.48 2.61
CA ALA A 46 4.58 7.46 1.16
C ALA A 46 3.14 7.57 0.63
N ALA A 47 2.92 8.48 -0.33
CA ALA A 47 1.62 8.68 -0.96
C ALA A 47 1.26 7.54 -1.93
N MET A 48 2.27 6.98 -2.60
CA MET A 48 2.16 5.90 -3.57
C MET A 48 3.16 4.79 -3.26
N GLN A 49 3.04 3.66 -3.97
CA GLN A 49 4.06 2.63 -3.93
C GLN A 49 5.40 3.22 -4.43
N PRO A 50 6.48 3.13 -3.65
CA PRO A 50 7.80 3.62 -4.06
C PRO A 50 8.28 2.94 -5.34
N GLU A 51 8.89 3.72 -6.23
CA GLU A 51 9.54 3.21 -7.43
C GLU A 51 10.99 2.84 -7.12
N VAL A 52 11.34 1.60 -7.44
CA VAL A 52 12.71 1.09 -7.29
C VAL A 52 13.40 1.17 -8.64
N ILE A 53 14.48 1.94 -8.71
CA ILE A 53 15.31 2.07 -9.91
C ILE A 53 16.64 1.38 -9.68
N MET A 54 17.02 0.54 -10.64
CA MET A 54 18.24 -0.28 -10.62
C MET A 54 19.13 0.02 -11.83
N THR A 55 20.33 -0.57 -11.84
CA THR A 55 21.15 -0.61 -13.06
C THR A 55 20.43 -1.38 -14.18
N GLU A 56 20.47 -0.85 -15.39
CA GLU A 56 19.96 -1.50 -16.60
C GLU A 56 21.07 -2.32 -17.30
N ASP A 57 22.31 -2.26 -16.82
CA ASP A 57 23.42 -3.04 -17.40
C ASP A 57 23.36 -4.50 -16.94
N GLU A 58 23.01 -5.39 -17.86
CA GLU A 58 22.98 -6.84 -17.64
C GLU A 58 24.30 -7.40 -17.08
N LYS A 59 25.45 -6.84 -17.49
CA LYS A 59 26.76 -7.31 -17.01
C LYS A 59 27.02 -6.92 -15.57
N GLU A 60 26.49 -5.78 -15.15
CA GLU A 60 26.57 -5.33 -13.77
C GLU A 60 25.62 -6.15 -12.89
N ALA A 61 24.39 -6.35 -13.35
CA ALA A 61 23.43 -7.22 -12.69
C ALA A 61 23.97 -8.66 -12.51
N GLU A 62 24.64 -9.22 -13.53
CA GLU A 62 25.23 -10.55 -13.41
C GLU A 62 26.38 -10.60 -12.38
N LYS A 63 27.21 -9.56 -12.29
CA LYS A 63 28.28 -9.46 -11.29
C LYS A 63 27.72 -9.39 -9.87
N ILE A 64 26.64 -8.64 -9.66
CA ILE A 64 25.94 -8.55 -8.38
C ILE A 64 25.38 -9.91 -7.99
N LEU A 65 24.67 -10.59 -8.91
CA LEU A 65 24.12 -11.92 -8.67
C LEU A 65 25.20 -12.99 -8.44
N ALA A 66 26.41 -12.78 -8.97
CA ALA A 66 27.58 -13.62 -8.70
C ALA A 66 28.29 -13.27 -7.39
N GLY A 67 27.90 -12.19 -6.69
CA GLY A 67 28.51 -11.71 -5.45
C GLY A 67 29.89 -11.06 -5.66
N GLY A 68 30.15 -10.53 -6.86
CA GLY A 68 31.42 -9.89 -7.23
C GLY A 68 31.38 -8.37 -7.27
N ALA A 69 30.22 -7.77 -6.98
CA ALA A 69 30.00 -6.33 -6.93
C ALA A 69 28.96 -6.00 -5.85
N ASP A 70 29.01 -4.77 -5.35
CA ASP A 70 28.06 -4.27 -4.37
C ASP A 70 26.69 -4.01 -5.04
N PHE A 71 25.62 -4.15 -4.25
CA PHE A 71 24.26 -3.92 -4.72
C PHE A 71 23.80 -2.51 -4.37
N GLU A 72 23.53 -1.71 -5.40
CA GLU A 72 23.02 -0.33 -5.28
C GLU A 72 21.66 -0.21 -5.97
N PHE A 73 20.73 0.50 -5.33
CA PHE A 73 19.42 0.83 -5.90
C PHE A 73 18.98 2.23 -5.44
N ARG A 74 18.14 2.87 -6.25
CA ARG A 74 17.52 4.17 -5.93
C ARG A 74 16.04 3.97 -5.63
N LEU A 75 15.55 4.67 -4.62
CA LEU A 75 14.15 4.66 -4.22
C LEU A 75 13.56 6.04 -4.45
N ASN A 76 12.59 6.14 -5.35
CA ASN A 76 11.84 7.36 -5.62
C ASN A 76 10.44 7.23 -5.00
N TYR A 77 10.06 8.20 -4.16
CA TYR A 77 8.72 8.25 -3.57
C TYR A 77 8.34 9.68 -3.18
N GLU A 78 7.04 9.93 -3.12
CA GLU A 78 6.47 11.19 -2.66
C GLU A 78 5.93 11.06 -1.24
N ILE A 79 6.12 12.10 -0.43
CA ILE A 79 5.75 12.14 0.99
C ILE A 79 4.47 12.95 1.15
N ILE A 80 3.49 12.40 1.87
CA ILE A 80 2.30 13.15 2.29
C ILE A 80 2.71 14.19 3.33
N PRO A 81 2.42 15.49 3.11
CA PRO A 81 2.75 16.53 4.08
C PRO A 81 1.92 16.37 5.36
N PRO A 82 2.45 16.79 6.52
CA PRO A 82 1.67 16.82 7.75
C PRO A 82 0.49 17.80 7.61
N ILE A 83 -0.68 17.39 8.09
CA ILE A 83 -1.86 18.25 8.13
C ILE A 83 -1.80 19.07 9.42
N GLU A 84 -1.58 20.37 9.29
CA GLU A 84 -1.71 21.31 10.40
C GLU A 84 -3.18 21.67 10.59
N ILE A 85 -3.75 21.21 11.71
CA ILE A 85 -5.11 21.55 12.09
C ILE A 85 -5.11 22.97 12.64
N LYS A 86 -5.75 23.88 11.91
CA LYS A 86 -5.99 25.26 12.38
C LYS A 86 -7.14 25.28 13.38
N ASP A 87 -7.21 26.36 14.16
CA ASP A 87 -8.32 26.57 15.09
C ASP A 87 -9.66 26.60 14.33
N PHE A 88 -10.63 25.84 14.84
CA PHE A 88 -11.98 25.71 14.28
C PHE A 88 -13.01 26.57 15.02
N SER A 89 -12.58 27.41 15.96
CA SER A 89 -13.46 28.29 16.75
C SER A 89 -14.35 29.20 15.91
N ASP A 90 -13.92 29.54 14.68
CA ASP A 90 -14.71 30.36 13.74
C ASP A 90 -15.73 29.55 12.92
N ILE A 91 -15.65 28.21 12.92
CA ILE A 91 -16.57 27.35 12.17
C ILE A 91 -17.84 27.12 13.00
N LYS A 92 -18.93 27.80 12.63
CA LYS A 92 -20.25 27.58 13.22
C LYS A 92 -21.06 26.60 12.37
N VAL A 93 -21.41 25.45 12.94
CA VAL A 93 -22.32 24.48 12.32
C VAL A 93 -23.72 24.66 12.91
N THR A 94 -24.68 25.07 12.09
CA THR A 94 -26.09 25.14 12.49
C THR A 94 -26.77 23.80 12.23
N ARG A 95 -27.11 23.07 13.30
CA ARG A 95 -27.95 21.88 13.18
C ARG A 95 -29.39 22.33 12.95
N GLN A 96 -29.90 22.13 11.75
CA GLN A 96 -31.33 22.33 11.50
C GLN A 96 -32.12 21.23 12.20
N VAL A 97 -32.99 21.65 13.12
CA VAL A 97 -34.00 20.79 13.72
C VAL A 97 -35.31 21.20 13.10
N PHE A 98 -35.87 20.32 12.28
CA PHE A 98 -37.19 20.49 11.71
C PHE A 98 -38.13 19.60 12.52
N ASP A 99 -39.06 20.23 13.21
CA ASP A 99 -40.16 19.53 13.88
C ASP A 99 -41.28 19.40 12.86
N VAL A 100 -41.66 18.16 12.55
CA VAL A 100 -42.65 17.87 11.50
C VAL A 100 -44.02 18.21 12.07
N PRO A 101 -44.74 19.22 11.54
CA PRO A 101 -46.06 19.58 12.07
C PRO A 101 -47.09 18.52 11.70
N ASP A 102 -48.06 18.29 12.59
CA ASP A 102 -49.14 17.30 12.39
C ASP A 102 -49.93 17.54 11.10
N SER A 103 -50.05 18.80 10.64
CA SER A 103 -50.69 19.15 9.37
C SER A 103 -50.00 18.53 8.16
N GLU A 104 -48.67 18.44 8.16
CA GLU A 104 -47.91 17.80 7.08
C GLU A 104 -48.14 16.28 7.10
N ILE A 105 -48.25 15.69 8.30
CA ILE A 105 -48.56 14.27 8.49
C ILE A 105 -49.95 13.97 7.94
N ASP A 106 -50.96 14.76 8.33
CA ASP A 106 -52.34 14.61 7.87
C ASP A 106 -52.46 14.78 6.35
N GLU A 107 -51.76 15.76 5.76
CA GLU A 107 -51.74 15.96 4.31
C GLU A 107 -51.12 14.75 3.58
N GLN A 108 -50.04 14.16 4.12
CA GLN A 108 -49.46 12.94 3.56
C GLN A 108 -50.39 11.73 3.72
N VAL A 109 -51.04 11.59 4.88
CA VAL A 109 -52.02 10.52 5.11
C VAL A 109 -53.20 10.65 4.14
N GLN A 110 -53.68 11.86 3.90
CA GLN A 110 -54.75 12.14 2.97
C GLN A 110 -54.34 11.87 1.51
N ARG A 111 -53.13 12.26 1.10
CA ARG A 111 -52.57 11.89 -0.22
C ARG A 111 -52.52 10.39 -0.42
N VAL A 112 -52.07 9.65 0.58
CA VAL A 112 -52.03 8.17 0.54
C VAL A 112 -53.45 7.61 0.42
N ALA A 113 -54.41 8.11 1.21
CA ALA A 113 -55.80 7.67 1.16
C ALA A 113 -56.48 7.98 -0.19
N GLU A 114 -56.19 9.14 -0.80
CA GLU A 114 -56.68 9.50 -2.13
C GLU A 114 -56.09 8.62 -3.22
N SER A 115 -54.80 8.28 -3.13
CA SER A 115 -54.14 7.37 -4.07
C SER A 115 -54.67 5.92 -4.01
N ALA A 116 -55.26 5.54 -2.87
CA ALA A 116 -55.85 4.23 -2.65
C ALA A 116 -57.33 4.14 -3.07
N ARG A 117 -57.89 5.18 -3.72
CA ARG A 117 -59.27 5.15 -4.21
C ARG A 117 -59.40 4.18 -5.38
N THR A 118 -60.28 3.19 -5.22
CA THR A 118 -60.77 2.38 -6.33
C THR A 118 -61.83 3.18 -7.07
N TYR A 119 -61.59 3.47 -8.36
CA TYR A 119 -62.59 4.05 -9.24
C TYR A 119 -63.45 2.93 -9.82
N GLU A 120 -64.76 2.96 -9.54
CA GLU A 120 -65.73 2.20 -10.33
C GLU A 120 -66.14 3.02 -11.57
N PRO A 121 -66.33 2.37 -12.73
CA PRO A 121 -66.60 3.03 -14.02
C PRO A 121 -67.96 3.75 -14.07
#